data_AF-A0A8C2RLL2-F1
#
_entry.id   AF-A0A8C2RLL2-F1
#
_cell.length_a   1.000
_cell.length_b   1.000
_cell.length_c   1.000
_cell.angle_alpha   90.00
_cell.angle_beta   90.00
_cell.angle_gamma   90.00
#
_symmetry.space_group_name_H-M   'P 1'
#
loop_
_entity.id
_entity.type
_entity.pdbx_description
1 polymer ?
#
loop_
_entity_poly.entity_id
_entity_poly.type
_entity_poly.pdbx_seq_one_letter_code
_entity_poly.pdbx_strand_id
1 'polypeptide(L)' 'FPAEERGTKLVSRSRHQFCYIPPNTRENFGKIGFPSIQTCMGRGYIKEDLDPCPRPKRRQPYNAMFSPKGKEQKT' A
#
# COMPACT_ATOMS: atom_id res chain seq x y z
N PHE A 1 -28.62 -1.14 4.17
CA PHE A 1 -27.61 -0.53 3.27
C PHE A 1 -27.53 0.95 3.58
N PRO A 2 -26.42 1.47 4.13
CA PRO A 2 -26.29 2.89 4.45
C PRO A 2 -25.86 3.65 3.17
N ALA A 3 -26.66 3.54 2.11
CA ALA A 3 -26.42 4.25 0.85
C ALA A 3 -26.97 5.68 0.95
N GLU A 4 -28.13 5.83 1.59
CA GLU A 4 -28.84 7.09 1.73
C GLU A 4 -28.13 8.04 2.70
N GLU A 5 -27.52 7.51 3.76
CA GLU A 5 -26.76 8.29 4.75
C GLU A 5 -25.39 8.78 4.24
N ARG A 6 -24.90 8.23 3.12
CA ARG A 6 -23.66 8.67 2.45
C ARG A 6 -23.89 9.87 1.53
N GLY A 7 -25.09 10.01 0.95
CA GLY A 7 -25.44 11.12 0.06
C GLY A 7 -25.43 12.45 0.79
N THR A 8 -26.00 12.50 1.99
CA THR A 8 -26.11 13.73 2.79
C THR A 8 -24.76 14.17 3.39
N LYS A 9 -23.89 13.23 3.75
CA LYS A 9 -22.54 13.51 4.29
C LYS A 9 -21.52 13.96 3.22
N LEU A 10 -21.81 13.77 1.94
CA LEU A 10 -20.97 14.26 0.83
C LEU A 10 -21.25 15.73 0.50
N VAL A 11 -22.47 16.21 0.71
CA VAL A 11 -22.89 17.60 0.39
C VAL A 11 -22.36 18.62 1.40
N SER A 12 -22.12 18.21 2.65
CA SER A 12 -21.58 19.06 3.71
C SER A 12 -20.04 19.14 3.76
N ARG A 13 -19.34 18.51 2.81
CA ARG A 13 -17.88 18.49 2.79
C ARG A 13 -17.34 19.80 2.20
N SER A 14 -16.33 20.39 2.85
CA SER A 14 -15.62 21.59 2.35
C SER A 14 -15.29 21.46 0.85
N ARG A 15 -15.38 22.56 0.08
CA ARG A 15 -15.03 22.58 -1.35
C ARG A 15 -13.63 22.00 -1.63
N HIS A 16 -12.73 22.07 -0.65
CA HIS A 16 -11.37 21.53 -0.74
C HIS A 16 -11.28 20.00 -0.53
N GLN A 17 -12.27 19.40 0.12
CA GLN A 17 -12.36 17.97 0.30
C GLN A 17 -13.31 17.31 -0.71
N PHE A 18 -13.78 18.06 -1.71
CA PHE A 18 -14.47 17.48 -2.85
C PHE A 18 -13.51 16.50 -3.51
N CYS A 19 -13.83 15.21 -3.43
CA CYS A 19 -13.01 14.17 -4.04
C CYS A 19 -13.03 14.41 -5.55
N TYR A 20 -11.95 15.00 -6.07
CA TYR A 20 -11.72 15.09 -7.50
C TYR A 20 -11.63 13.67 -8.04
N ILE A 21 -12.61 13.32 -8.87
CA ILE A 21 -12.65 12.09 -9.63
C ILE A 21 -12.16 12.49 -11.03
N PRO A 22 -10.94 12.08 -11.45
CA PRO A 22 -10.45 12.42 -12.77
C PRO A 22 -11.47 12.00 -13.84
N PRO A 23 -11.69 12.80 -14.90
CA PRO A 23 -12.70 12.52 -15.93
C PRO A 23 -12.47 11.21 -16.68
N ASN A 24 -11.26 10.64 -16.59
CA ASN A 24 -10.90 9.35 -17.17
C ASN A 24 -11.10 8.17 -16.21
N THR A 25 -11.66 8.38 -15.02
CA THR A 25 -12.02 7.27 -14.14
C THR A 25 -13.17 6.49 -14.77
N ARG A 26 -12.90 5.23 -15.08
CA ARG A 26 -13.93 4.30 -15.57
C ARG A 26 -15.08 4.29 -14.56
N GLU A 27 -16.32 4.33 -15.04
CA GLU A 27 -17.56 4.44 -14.24
C GLU A 27 -17.69 3.42 -13.08
N ASN A 28 -16.96 2.31 -13.18
CA ASN A 28 -16.96 1.21 -12.23
C ASN A 28 -15.64 1.07 -11.44
N PHE A 29 -14.74 2.04 -11.52
CA PHE A 29 -13.46 2.03 -10.83
C PHE A 29 -13.68 1.90 -9.32
N GLY A 30 -13.23 0.77 -8.74
CA GLY A 30 -13.42 0.44 -7.32
C GLY A 30 -14.79 -0.11 -6.93
N LYS A 31 -15.80 -0.12 -7.83
CA LYS A 31 -17.09 -0.80 -7.60
C LYS A 31 -17.01 -2.30 -7.95
N ILE A 32 -16.29 -2.62 -9.01
CA ILE A 32 -15.96 -4.01 -9.35
C ILE A 32 -14.82 -4.38 -8.41
N GLY A 33 -15.16 -5.09 -7.33
CA GLY A 33 -14.16 -5.63 -6.42
C GLY A 33 -13.12 -6.47 -7.17
N PHE A 34 -11.98 -6.71 -6.54
CA PHE A 34 -10.96 -7.55 -7.15
C PHE A 34 -11.48 -9.00 -7.28
N PRO A 35 -11.31 -9.65 -8.44
CA PRO A 35 -11.66 -11.07 -8.58
C PRO A 35 -10.89 -11.92 -7.56
N SER A 36 -11.54 -12.99 -7.08
CA SER A 36 -10.89 -13.93 -6.16
C SER A 36 -9.67 -14.58 -6.81
N ILE A 37 -8.73 -15.04 -5.99
CA ILE A 37 -7.54 -15.77 -6.49
C ILE A 37 -7.96 -16.95 -7.38
N GLN A 38 -9.00 -17.69 -7.01
CA GLN A 38 -9.58 -18.79 -7.80
C GLN A 38 -10.08 -18.31 -9.18
N THR A 39 -10.78 -17.16 -9.23
CA THR A 39 -11.26 -16.57 -10.49
C THR A 39 -10.09 -16.06 -11.35
N CYS A 40 -9.08 -15.47 -10.73
CA CYS A 40 -7.88 -15.00 -11.41
C CYS A 40 -7.09 -16.16 -12.04
N MET A 41 -7.00 -17.29 -11.34
CA MET A 41 -6.35 -18.50 -11.85
C MET A 41 -7.14 -19.12 -13.00
N GLY A 42 -8.47 -19.27 -12.86
CA GLY A 42 -9.32 -19.82 -13.92
C GLY A 42 -9.32 -19.00 -15.22
N ARG A 43 -9.04 -17.69 -15.14
CA ARG A 43 -8.88 -16.78 -16.29
C ARG A 43 -7.44 -16.68 -16.81
N GLY A 44 -6.47 -17.30 -16.14
CA GLY A 44 -5.06 -17.25 -16.50
C GLY A 44 -4.34 -15.93 -16.18
N TYR A 45 -4.91 -15.08 -15.32
CA TYR A 45 -4.25 -13.84 -14.88
C TYR A 45 -3.09 -14.09 -13.92
N ILE A 46 -3.14 -15.20 -13.18
CA ILE A 46 -2.10 -15.62 -12.23
C ILE A 46 -1.65 -17.01 -12.65
N LYS A 47 -0.34 -17.18 -12.86
CA LYS A 47 0.28 -18.51 -12.97
C LYS A 47 0.62 -18.99 -11.56
N GLU A 48 0.31 -20.24 -11.26
CA GLU A 48 0.84 -20.87 -10.05
C GLU A 48 2.36 -21.01 -10.23
N ASP A 49 3.11 -20.25 -9.44
CA ASP A 49 4.56 -20.41 -9.37
C ASP A 49 4.84 -21.45 -8.29
N LEU A 50 5.28 -22.65 -8.72
CA LEU A 50 5.57 -23.76 -7.81
C LEU A 50 6.86 -23.51 -7.01
N ASP A 51 7.70 -22.60 -7.50
CA ASP A 51 8.94 -22.21 -6.83
C ASP A 51 8.71 -20.90 -6.06
N PRO A 52 8.63 -20.93 -4.72
CA PRO A 52 8.58 -19.70 -3.95
C PRO A 52 9.86 -18.91 -4.21
N CYS A 53 9.71 -17.75 -4.86
CA CYS A 53 10.83 -16.85 -5.12
C CYS A 53 11.59 -16.59 -3.81
N PRO A 54 12.93 -16.81 -3.77
CA PRO A 54 13.69 -16.68 -2.54
C PRO A 54 13.63 -15.22 -2.08
N ARG A 55 12.76 -14.96 -1.11
CA ARG A 55 12.60 -13.61 -0.56
C ARG A 55 13.94 -13.18 0.02
N PRO A 56 14.51 -12.03 -0.41
CA PRO A 56 15.75 -11.53 0.16
C PRO A 56 15.56 -11.36 1.68
N LYS A 57 16.45 -11.99 2.45
CA LYS A 57 16.42 -11.87 3.91
C LYS A 57 16.63 -10.39 4.27
N ARG A 58 15.77 -9.84 5.13
CA ARG A 58 15.89 -8.47 5.63
C ARG A 58 17.31 -8.28 6.19
N ARG A 59 18.03 -7.27 5.71
CA ARG A 59 19.36 -6.92 6.23
C ARG A 59 19.22 -6.58 7.71
N GLN A 60 20.10 -7.14 8.54
CA GLN A 60 20.21 -6.72 9.94
C GLN A 60 20.69 -5.26 9.98
N PRO A 61 20.19 -4.45 10.92
CA PRO A 61 20.69 -3.10 11.10
C PRO A 61 22.19 -3.13 11.42
N TYR A 62 22.92 -2.12 10.94
CA TYR A 62 24.33 -1.97 11.23
C TYR A 62 24.53 -1.54 12.68
N ASN A 63 25.21 -2.37 13.48
CA ASN A 63 25.66 -1.98 14.81
C ASN A 63 26.93 -1.15 14.67
N ALA A 64 26.79 0.18 14.67
CA ALA A 64 27.94 1.08 14.68
C ALA A 64 28.67 0.96 16.04
N MET A 65 29.81 0.26 16.04
CA MET A 65 30.71 0.23 17.19
C MET A 65 31.60 1.48 17.11
N PHE A 66 31.26 2.50 17.88
CA PHE A 66 32.12 3.67 18.02
C PHE A 66 33.33 3.29 18.90
N SER A 67 34.54 3.54 18.39
CA SER A 67 35.74 3.37 19.19
C SER A 67 35.75 4.42 20.31
N PRO A 68 36.01 4.05 21.57
CA PRO A 68 36.08 5.03 22.66
C PRO A 68 37.20 6.03 22.34
N LYS A 69 36.82 7.31 22.23
CA LYS A 69 37.75 8.40 21.91
C LYS A 69 38.87 8.39 22.95
N GLY A 70 40.12 8.22 22.50
CA GLY A 70 41.29 8.29 23.36
C GLY A 70 41.29 9.63 24.11
N LYS A 71 41.37 9.58 25.43
CA LYS A 71 41.58 10.78 26.24
C LYS A 71 43.02 11.23 26.02
N GLU A 72 43.24 12.25 25.21
CA GLU A 72 44.53 12.92 25.16
C GLU A 72 44.79 13.56 26.53
N GLN A 73 45.68 12.94 27.30
CA GLN A 73 46.31 13.56 28.46
C GLN A 73 47.32 14.57 27.91
N LYS A 74 47.05 15.86 28.04
CA LYS A 74 48.06 16.89 27.83
C LYS A 74 48.89 17.01 29.11
N THR A 75 50.15 16.65 28.99
CA THR A 75 51.24 16.96 29.94
C THR A 75 51.54 18.46 29.91
#